data_AF-R5FIL4-F1
#
_entry.id   AF-R5FIL4-F1
#
_cell.length_a   1.000
_cell.length_b   1.000
_cell.length_c   1.000
_cell.angle_alpha   90.00
_cell.angle_beta   90.00
_cell.angle_gamma   90.00
#
_symmetry.space_group_name_H-M   'P 1'
#
loop_
_entity.id
_entity.type
_entity.pdbx_description
1 polymer ?
#
loop_
_entity_poly.entity_id
_entity_poly.type
_entity_poly.pdbx_seq_one_letter_code
_entity_poly.pdbx_strand_id
1 'polypeptide(L)' 'MVNIERINFLAKKQKTEGLTEEEKAEQAKLRREYVDSVKADLAAQLDKTLIIDPVTGEEKWVRDMKKNK' A
#
# COMPACT_ATOMS: atom_id res chain seq x y z
N MET A 1 -9.08 8.95 -6.17
CA MET A 1 -7.74 8.50 -6.57
C MET A 1 -6.74 9.33 -5.79
N VAL A 2 -5.76 8.70 -5.12
CA VAL A 2 -4.80 9.44 -4.28
C VAL A 2 -3.88 10.28 -5.17
N ASN A 3 -3.64 11.54 -4.80
CA ASN A 3 -2.83 12.46 -5.61
C ASN A 3 -1.32 12.22 -5.38
N ILE A 4 -0.74 11.33 -6.18
CA ILE A 4 0.68 10.94 -6.10
C ILE A 4 1.60 12.11 -6.50
N GLU A 5 1.20 12.94 -7.45
CA GLU A 5 1.97 14.09 -7.91
C GLU A 5 2.19 15.10 -6.76
N ARG A 6 1.13 15.35 -5.98
CA ARG A 6 1.21 16.23 -4.81
C ARG A 6 2.10 15.65 -3.71
N ILE A 7 2.04 14.34 -3.47
CA ILE A 7 2.94 13.65 -2.52
C ILE A 7 4.41 13.84 -2.94
N ASN A 8 4.70 13.66 -4.24
CA ASN A 8 6.05 13.83 -4.78
C ASN A 8 6.52 15.28 -4.71
N PHE A 9 5.64 16.23 -5.01
CA PHE A 9 5.92 17.66 -4.87
C PHE A 9 6.28 18.02 -3.43
N LEU A 10 5.46 17.62 -2.45
CA LEU A 10 5.71 17.87 -1.02
C LEU A 10 6.99 17.17 -0.55
N ALA A 11 7.24 15.95 -1.01
CA ALA A 11 8.48 15.23 -0.69
C ALA A 11 9.74 15.91 -1.26
N LYS A 12 9.66 16.50 -2.46
CA LYS A 12 10.76 17.26 -3.05
C LYS A 12 10.98 18.56 -2.27
N LYS A 13 9.91 19.30 -1.97
CA LYS A 13 9.95 20.54 -1.19
C LYS A 13 10.53 20.34 0.21
N GLN A 14 10.15 19.25 0.88
CA GLN A 14 10.70 18.86 2.18
C GLN A 14 12.23 18.70 2.17
N LYS A 15 12.79 18.18 1.08
CA LYS A 15 14.24 17.97 0.94
C LYS A 15 15.01 19.24 0.59
N THR A 16 14.38 20.19 -0.10
CA THR A 16 15.06 21.39 -0.62
C THR A 16 14.89 22.61 0.29
N GLU A 17 13.66 22.86 0.74
CA GLU A 17 13.27 24.13 1.39
C GLU A 17 12.65 23.90 2.77
N GLY A 18 12.27 22.65 3.09
CA GLY A 18 11.47 22.31 4.26
C GLY A 18 9.97 22.44 4.00
N LEU A 19 9.16 21.93 4.93
CA LEU A 19 7.70 22.02 4.86
C LEU A 19 7.18 22.87 6.01
N THR A 20 6.17 23.68 5.70
CA THR A 20 5.33 24.33 6.72
C THR A 20 4.53 23.28 7.48
N GLU A 21 4.02 23.62 8.67
CA GLU A 21 3.22 22.71 9.49
C GLU A 21 1.94 22.24 8.76
N GLU A 22 1.29 23.13 8.01
CA GLU A 22 0.13 22.80 7.18
C GLU A 22 0.49 21.80 6.08
N GLU A 23 1.61 22.01 5.39
CA GLU A 23 2.07 21.09 4.35
C GLU A 23 2.52 19.73 4.90
N LYS A 24 3.07 19.68 6.13
CA LYS A 24 3.35 18.40 6.81
C LYS A 24 2.07 17.65 7.12
N ALA A 25 1.04 18.34 7.61
CA ALA A 25 -0.27 17.73 7.85
C ALA A 25 -0.90 17.22 6.55
N GLU A 26 -0.82 18.00 5.47
CA GLU A 26 -1.27 17.60 4.13
C GLU A 26 -0.51 16.36 3.64
N GLN A 27 0.83 16.37 3.74
CA GLN A 27 1.68 15.26 3.33
C GLN A 27 1.36 13.99 4.13
N ALA A 28 1.16 14.10 5.44
CA ALA A 28 0.82 12.98 6.31
C ALA A 28 -0.53 12.36 5.94
N LYS A 29 -1.55 13.20 5.70
CA LYS A 29 -2.87 12.77 5.24
C LYS A 29 -2.79 12.03 3.90
N LEU A 30 -2.14 12.64 2.91
CA LEU A 30 -1.99 12.04 1.58
C LEU A 30 -1.20 10.73 1.60
N ARG A 31 -0.14 10.65 2.41
CA ARG A 31 0.62 9.39 2.59
C ARG A 31 -0.22 8.30 3.24
N ARG A 32 -1.05 8.64 4.23
CA ARG A 32 -1.96 7.69 4.88
C ARG A 32 -2.94 7.11 3.86
N GLU A 33 -3.61 7.98 3.11
CA GLU A 33 -4.58 7.58 2.08
C GLU A 33 -3.93 6.69 1.00
N TYR A 34 -2.71 7.02 0.56
CA TYR A 34 -1.95 6.19 -0.39
C TYR A 34 -1.64 4.81 0.17
N VAL A 35 -1.14 4.75 1.40
CA VAL A 35 -0.81 3.47 2.04
C VAL A 35 -2.04 2.60 2.21
N ASP A 36 -3.16 3.20 2.62
CA ASP A 36 -4.41 2.46 2.83
C ASP A 36 -4.99 1.96 1.50
N SER A 37 -4.90 2.74 0.42
CA SER A 37 -5.32 2.26 -0.92
C SER A 37 -4.43 1.11 -1.40
N VAL A 38 -3.10 1.26 -1.31
CA VAL A 38 -2.16 0.21 -1.74
C VAL A 38 -2.32 -1.08 -0.93
N LYS A 39 -2.56 -0.96 0.38
CA LYS A 39 -2.85 -2.12 1.23
C LYS A 39 -4.14 -2.82 0.83
N ALA A 40 -5.20 -2.07 0.54
CA ALA A 40 -6.47 -2.64 0.10
C ALA A 40 -6.32 -3.36 -1.24
N ASP A 41 -5.64 -2.75 -2.20
CA ASP A 41 -5.36 -3.36 -3.51
C ASP A 41 -4.53 -4.64 -3.37
N LEU A 42 -3.45 -4.60 -2.57
CA LEU A 42 -2.60 -5.78 -2.33
C LEU A 42 -3.38 -6.89 -1.62
N ALA A 43 -4.22 -6.57 -0.64
CA ALA A 43 -5.05 -7.55 0.04
C ALA A 43 -6.03 -8.22 -0.95
N ALA A 44 -6.65 -7.45 -1.85
CA ALA A 44 -7.55 -7.96 -2.86
C ALA A 44 -6.84 -8.85 -3.90
N GLN A 45 -5.59 -8.52 -4.27
CA GLN A 45 -4.76 -9.35 -5.13
C GLN A 45 -4.38 -10.68 -4.45
N LEU A 46 -3.93 -10.60 -3.19
CA LEU A 46 -3.57 -11.79 -2.40
C LEU A 46 -4.77 -12.71 -2.21
N ASP A 47 -5.97 -12.16 -1.97
CA ASP A 47 -7.17 -12.98 -1.81
C ASP A 47 -7.53 -13.77 -3.08
N LYS A 48 -7.04 -13.35 -4.25
CA LYS A 48 -7.18 -14.05 -5.54
C LYS A 48 -5.90 -14.77 -5.98
N THR A 49 -4.93 -14.91 -5.10
CA THR A 49 -3.67 -15.61 -5.38
C THR A 49 -3.76 -17.07 -4.97
N LEU A 50 -3.35 -17.96 -5.86
CA LEU A 50 -3.21 -19.40 -5.62
C LEU A 50 -1.72 -19.74 -5.43
N ILE A 51 -1.42 -20.53 -4.42
CA ILE A 51 -0.09 -21.10 -4.17
C ILE A 51 -0.11 -22.56 -4.61
N ILE A 52 0.90 -22.97 -5.38
CA ILE A 52 1.08 -24.34 -5.84
C ILE A 52 2.38 -24.88 -5.23
N ASP A 53 2.29 -26.01 -4.53
CA ASP A 53 3.48 -26.71 -4.05
C ASP A 53 4.23 -27.34 -5.24
N PRO A 54 5.51 -27.00 -5.45
CA PRO A 54 6.27 -27.45 -6.62
C PRO A 54 6.61 -28.96 -6.59
N VAL A 55 6.50 -29.63 -5.45
CA VAL A 55 6.84 -31.04 -5.25
C VAL A 55 5.58 -31.90 -5.27
N THR A 56 4.52 -31.49 -4.57
CA THR A 56 3.29 -32.28 -4.42
C THR A 56 2.19 -31.87 -5.40
N GLY A 57 2.30 -30.69 -6.01
CA GLY A 57 1.25 -30.11 -6.86
C GLY A 57 0.03 -29.62 -6.08
N GLU A 58 0.09 -29.57 -4.75
CA GLU A 58 -1.04 -29.12 -3.93
C GLU A 58 -1.35 -27.63 -4.17
N GLU A 59 -2.63 -27.35 -4.42
CA GLU A 59 -3.13 -25.99 -4.64
C GLU A 59 -3.79 -25.43 -3.37
N LYS A 60 -3.36 -24.25 -2.93
CA LYS A 60 -3.88 -23.58 -1.73
C LYS A 60 -4.13 -22.11 -2.02
N TRP A 61 -5.35 -21.63 -1.76
CA TRP A 61 -5.68 -20.21 -1.88
C TRP A 61 -5.14 -19.42 -0.68
N VAL A 62 -4.50 -18.28 -0.94
CA VAL A 62 -3.92 -17.42 0.11
C VAL A 62 -4.98 -16.93 1.10
N ARG A 63 -6.21 -16.64 0.64
CA ARG A 63 -7.34 -16.25 1.51
C ARG A 63 -7.71 -17.30 2.55
N ASP A 64 -7.53 -18.58 2.24
CA ASP A 64 -7.93 -19.68 3.12
C ASP A 64 -6.85 -19.97 4.18
N MET A 65 -5.60 -19.54 3.94
CA MET A 65 -4.54 -19.57 4.94
C MET A 65 -4.77 -18.57 6.09
N LYS A 66 -5.47 -17.45 5.83
CA LYS A 66 -5.77 -16.43 6.86
C LYS A 66 -6.77 -16.91 7.92
N LYS A 67 -7.59 -17.94 7.64
CA LYS A 67 -8.64 -18.43 8.54
C LYS A 67 -8.14 -19.36 9.66
N ASN A 68 -6.87 -19.77 9.61
CA ASN A 68 -6.29 -20.79 10.50
C ASN A 68 -5.43 -20.20 11.65
N LYS A 69 -5.61 -18.92 11.99
CA LYS A 69 -4.90 -18.25 13.09
C LYS A 69 -5.88 -17.66 14.08
#